data_AF-A0A3M1B0B1-F1
#
_entry.id   AF-A0A3M1B0B1-F1
#
_cell.length_a   1.000
_cell.length_b   1.000
_cell.length_c   1.000
_cell.angle_alpha   90.00
_cell.angle_beta   90.00
_cell.angle_gamma   90.00
#
_symmetry.space_group_name_H-M   'P 1'
#
loop_
_entity.id
_entity.type
_entity.pdbx_description
1 polymer ?
#
loop_
_entity_poly.entity_id
_entity_poly.type
_entity_poly.pdbx_seq_one_letter_code
_entity_poly.pdbx_strand_id
1 'polypeptide(L)'
;MLKGILLLSGVLFLFGACGKPVSQQAASHGLKKIHYRSEADLQRLRQAGARIIVQQPDYVIIDNDSLITALGFKAEPIQEKDLVQRLVRIVAANRDELQKAIDIGVDPWEVHGDTLIARAYDLYIEQLRKSGLTVEIIAQDASKWEGKQ
;
A
#
# COMPACT_ATOMS: atom_id res chain seq x y z
N MET A 1 -36.03 6.57 -68.90
CA MET A 1 -34.76 5.93 -68.48
C MET A 1 -34.63 6.17 -66.97
N LEU A 2 -35.05 5.26 -66.08
CA LEU A 2 -34.50 3.95 -65.69
C LEU A 2 -33.30 4.07 -64.73
N LYS A 3 -33.52 3.66 -63.46
CA LYS A 3 -32.57 3.14 -62.44
C LYS A 3 -31.50 4.13 -61.92
N GLY A 4 -31.29 4.35 -60.62
CA GLY A 4 -31.36 3.45 -59.47
C GLY A 4 -29.97 2.93 -59.11
N ILE A 5 -29.66 2.89 -57.79
CA ILE A 5 -28.52 2.21 -57.11
C ILE A 5 -27.21 3.04 -57.13
N LEU A 6 -26.37 3.27 -56.09
CA LEU A 6 -25.94 2.59 -54.83
C LEU A 6 -25.75 3.67 -53.73
N LEU A 7 -26.14 3.55 -52.45
CA LEU A 7 -25.76 2.63 -51.36
C LEU A 7 -24.26 2.56 -51.02
N LEU A 8 -23.89 3.16 -49.88
CA LEU A 8 -22.82 2.78 -48.94
C LEU A 8 -22.89 3.79 -47.77
N SER A 9 -23.77 3.65 -46.78
CA SER A 9 -23.74 2.65 -45.70
C SER A 9 -22.32 2.33 -45.25
N GLY A 10 -21.80 3.16 -44.34
CA GLY A 10 -20.44 3.00 -43.81
C GLY A 10 -20.20 3.78 -42.52
N VAL A 11 -21.14 3.75 -41.57
CA VAL A 11 -20.81 4.05 -40.16
C VAL A 11 -20.95 2.76 -39.38
N LEU A 12 -19.90 1.95 -39.45
CA LEU A 12 -19.72 0.79 -38.59
C LEU A 12 -19.10 1.30 -37.28
N PHE A 13 -19.96 1.75 -36.35
CA PHE A 13 -19.60 1.86 -34.93
C PHE A 13 -19.47 0.45 -34.38
N LEU A 14 -18.31 -0.17 -34.59
CA LEU A 14 -17.87 -1.36 -33.86
C LEU A 14 -16.62 -0.95 -33.10
N PHE A 15 -16.78 -0.74 -31.80
CA PHE A 15 -16.03 -1.38 -30.71
C PHE A 15 -16.52 -0.78 -29.40
N GLY A 16 -17.79 -1.05 -29.10
CA GLY A 16 -18.25 -1.12 -27.71
C GLY A 16 -17.64 -2.35 -27.06
N ALA A 17 -16.31 -2.35 -26.89
CA ALA A 17 -15.68 -3.22 -25.92
C ALA A 17 -15.98 -2.62 -24.55
N CYS A 18 -17.17 -2.93 -24.02
CA CYS A 18 -17.37 -3.03 -22.58
C CYS A 18 -16.45 -4.17 -22.10
N GLY A 19 -15.15 -3.87 -22.01
CA GLY A 19 -14.24 -4.59 -21.17
C GLY A 19 -14.78 -4.42 -19.77
N LYS A 20 -15.51 -5.44 -19.30
CA LYS A 20 -15.81 -5.62 -17.89
C LYS A 20 -14.48 -5.36 -17.16
N PRO A 21 -14.42 -4.49 -16.14
CA PRO A 21 -13.25 -4.51 -15.30
C PRO A 21 -13.13 -5.94 -14.83
N VAL A 22 -12.03 -6.58 -15.21
CA VAL A 22 -11.60 -7.82 -14.58
C VAL A 22 -11.40 -7.39 -13.13
N SER A 23 -12.44 -7.54 -12.32
CA SER A 23 -12.26 -7.80 -10.90
C SER A 23 -11.44 -9.07 -10.88
N GLN A 24 -10.12 -8.90 -10.90
CA GLN A 24 -9.25 -9.78 -10.16
C GLN A 24 -9.78 -9.68 -8.73
N GLN A 25 -10.76 -10.53 -8.41
CA GLN A 25 -10.81 -11.15 -7.11
C GLN A 25 -9.51 -11.94 -6.98
N ALA A 26 -8.43 -11.21 -6.70
CA ALA A 26 -7.34 -11.74 -5.91
C ALA A 26 -8.04 -12.36 -4.71
N ALA A 27 -7.84 -13.66 -4.50
CA ALA A 27 -8.25 -14.30 -3.27
C ALA A 27 -7.87 -13.34 -2.14
N SER A 28 -8.87 -12.90 -1.38
CA SER A 28 -8.66 -11.94 -0.30
C SER A 28 -7.82 -12.65 0.76
N HIS A 29 -6.51 -12.67 0.58
CA HIS A 29 -5.56 -12.99 1.61
C HIS A 29 -5.72 -11.85 2.63
N GLY A 30 -6.57 -12.09 3.63
CA GLY A 30 -6.93 -11.07 4.60
C GLY A 30 -5.71 -10.71 5.44
N LEU A 31 -5.65 -9.46 5.89
CA LEU A 31 -4.61 -9.01 6.82
C LEU A 31 -4.65 -9.87 8.08
N LYS A 32 -3.48 -10.28 8.55
CA LYS A 32 -3.31 -11.10 9.74
C LYS A 32 -2.41 -10.44 10.75
N LYS A 33 -2.86 -10.41 12.00
CA LYS A 33 -2.07 -10.04 13.16
C LYS A 33 -1.39 -11.27 13.74
N ILE A 34 -0.09 -11.19 13.94
CA ILE A 34 0.74 -12.25 14.54
C ILE A 34 1.43 -11.66 15.75
N HIS A 35 1.11 -12.19 16.93
CA HIS A 35 1.87 -11.90 18.13
C HIS A 35 3.16 -12.71 18.15
N TYR A 36 4.27 -12.05 18.46
CA TYR A 36 5.59 -12.69 18.56
C TYR A 36 6.18 -12.43 19.94
N ARG A 37 7.10 -13.31 20.39
CA ARG A 37 7.65 -13.24 21.76
C ARG A 37 9.12 -12.87 21.79
N SER A 38 9.78 -12.88 20.63
CA SER A 38 11.20 -12.65 20.52
C SER A 38 11.57 -12.04 19.16
N GLU A 39 12.72 -11.38 19.09
CA GLU A 39 13.31 -10.94 17.81
C GLU A 39 13.59 -12.11 16.87
N ALA A 40 13.87 -13.30 17.40
CA ALA A 40 14.07 -14.50 16.58
C ALA A 40 12.81 -14.88 15.79
N ASP A 41 11.62 -14.73 16.37
CA ASP A 41 10.36 -14.96 15.67
C ASP A 41 10.17 -13.98 14.50
N LEU A 42 10.47 -12.70 14.75
CA LEU A 42 10.40 -11.65 13.74
C LEU A 42 11.40 -11.89 12.60
N GLN A 43 12.62 -12.32 12.93
CA GLN A 43 13.61 -12.71 11.93
C GLN A 43 13.15 -13.90 11.09
N ARG A 44 12.55 -14.93 11.69
CA ARG A 44 11.99 -16.08 10.96
C ARG A 44 10.91 -15.64 9.96
N LEU A 45 10.01 -14.75 10.37
CA LEU A 45 8.99 -14.18 9.48
C LEU A 45 9.63 -13.46 8.28
N ARG A 46 10.62 -12.59 8.54
CA ARG A 46 11.35 -11.89 7.47
C ARG A 46 12.10 -12.83 6.52
N GLN A 47 12.80 -13.83 7.06
CA GLN A 47 13.55 -14.82 6.27
C GLN A 47 12.64 -15.69 5.40
N ALA A 48 11.42 -15.96 5.86
CA ALA A 48 10.42 -16.64 5.06
C ALA A 48 9.81 -15.76 3.95
N GLY A 49 10.16 -14.47 3.90
CA GLY A 49 9.62 -13.53 2.92
C GLY A 49 8.27 -12.93 3.32
N ALA A 50 7.94 -12.89 4.62
CA ALA A 50 6.72 -12.25 5.08
C ALA A 50 6.74 -10.75 4.73
N ARG A 51 5.70 -10.29 4.06
CA ARG A 51 5.48 -8.86 3.81
C ARG A 51 4.85 -8.23 5.04
N ILE A 52 5.69 -7.61 5.86
CA ILE A 52 5.29 -6.94 7.10
C ILE A 52 4.77 -5.54 6.77
N ILE A 53 3.48 -5.32 7.00
CA ILE A 53 2.80 -4.05 6.76
C ILE A 53 2.99 -3.12 7.97
N VAL A 54 2.72 -3.64 9.17
CA VAL A 54 2.89 -2.92 10.44
C VAL A 54 3.71 -3.78 11.40
N GLN A 55 4.62 -3.16 12.14
CA GLN A 55 5.37 -3.78 13.23
C GLN A 55 5.17 -2.99 14.53
N GLN A 56 4.48 -3.57 15.50
CA GLN A 56 4.42 -3.08 16.87
C GLN A 56 5.36 -3.89 17.77
N PRO A 57 5.66 -3.43 19.01
CA PRO A 57 6.62 -4.11 19.88
C PRO A 57 6.35 -5.60 20.15
N ASP A 58 5.09 -6.01 20.12
CA ASP A 58 4.62 -7.37 20.49
C ASP A 58 3.84 -8.07 19.36
N TYR A 59 3.65 -7.43 18.21
CA TYR A 59 2.97 -8.03 17.07
C TYR A 59 3.38 -7.44 15.72
N VAL A 60 3.16 -8.22 14.66
CA VAL A 60 3.22 -7.74 13.28
C VAL A 60 1.90 -7.96 12.56
N ILE A 61 1.70 -7.21 11.48
CA ILE A 61 0.59 -7.41 10.55
C ILE A 61 1.15 -7.73 9.18
N ILE A 62 0.66 -8.81 8.56
CA ILE A 62 1.10 -9.29 7.25
C ILE A 62 -0.09 -9.61 6.34
N ASP A 63 0.15 -9.78 5.03
CA ASP A 63 -0.89 -10.09 4.01
C ASP A 63 -0.79 -11.50 3.41
N ASN A 64 -0.11 -12.46 4.06
CA ASN A 64 0.15 -13.78 3.48
C ASN A 64 -0.13 -14.97 4.43
N ASP A 65 -1.29 -15.59 4.29
CA ASP A 65 -1.76 -16.74 5.10
C ASP A 65 -0.93 -18.02 4.98
N SER A 66 -0.37 -18.28 3.78
CA SER A 66 0.32 -19.54 3.49
C SER A 66 1.61 -19.69 4.31
N LEU A 67 2.31 -18.58 4.52
CA LEU A 67 3.58 -18.50 5.24
C LEU A 67 3.37 -18.67 6.75
N ILE A 68 2.29 -18.11 7.29
CA ILE A 68 1.95 -18.20 8.73
C ILE A 68 1.77 -19.66 9.14
N THR A 69 0.97 -20.39 8.38
CA THR A 69 0.63 -21.79 8.66
C THR A 69 1.88 -22.66 8.59
N ALA A 70 2.73 -22.46 7.57
CA ALA A 70 3.98 -23.22 7.40
C ALA A 70 4.97 -23.01 8.55
N LEU A 71 5.02 -21.82 9.15
CA LEU A 71 5.93 -21.50 10.25
C LEU A 71 5.38 -21.84 11.64
N GLY A 72 4.11 -22.23 11.74
CA GLY A 72 3.44 -22.57 12.99
C GLY A 72 3.06 -21.35 13.86
N PHE A 73 2.96 -20.16 13.27
CA PHE A 73 2.50 -18.97 13.99
C PHE A 73 0.98 -19.00 14.16
N LYS A 74 0.52 -18.50 15.30
CA LYS A 74 -0.91 -18.17 15.48
C LYS A 74 -1.18 -16.81 14.86
N ALA A 75 -2.26 -16.72 14.09
CA ALA A 75 -2.68 -15.49 13.44
C ALA A 75 -4.16 -15.22 13.68
N GLU A 76 -4.47 -13.95 13.85
CA GLU A 76 -5.82 -13.44 14.01
C GLU A 76 -6.16 -12.54 12.83
N PRO A 77 -7.39 -12.61 12.27
CA PRO A 77 -7.80 -11.67 11.24
C PRO A 77 -7.84 -10.24 11.81
N ILE A 78 -7.42 -9.26 11.02
CA ILE A 78 -7.49 -7.84 11.35
C ILE A 78 -8.00 -7.03 10.17
N GLN A 79 -8.64 -5.89 10.41
CA GLN A 79 -9.13 -5.01 9.35
C GLN A 79 -8.16 -3.86 9.10
N GLU A 80 -8.20 -3.29 7.89
CA GLU A 80 -7.33 -2.19 7.51
C GLU A 80 -7.50 -0.94 8.40
N LYS A 81 -8.74 -0.66 8.84
CA LYS A 81 -9.05 0.46 9.74
C LYS A 81 -8.39 0.34 11.13
N ASP A 82 -7.97 -0.86 11.51
CA ASP A 82 -7.35 -1.14 12.81
C ASP A 82 -5.81 -1.09 12.72
N LEU A 83 -5.26 -0.80 11.52
CA LEU A 83 -3.83 -0.66 11.32
C LEU A 83 -3.33 0.67 11.88
N VAL A 84 -2.13 0.63 12.46
CA VAL A 84 -1.46 1.83 12.97
C VAL A 84 -0.53 2.38 11.90
N GLN A 85 -0.77 3.62 11.49
CA GLN A 85 0.13 4.39 10.63
C GLN A 85 1.07 5.24 11.48
N ARG A 86 2.31 5.39 11.00
CA ARG A 86 3.28 6.34 11.56
C ARG A 86 3.04 7.71 10.94
N LEU A 87 3.32 8.76 11.71
CA LEU A 87 3.52 10.08 11.15
C LEU A 87 4.98 10.24 10.78
N VAL A 88 5.26 10.57 9.53
CA VAL A 88 6.62 10.68 8.99
C VAL A 88 6.88 12.03 8.36
N ARG A 89 8.13 12.50 8.47
CA ARG A 89 8.68 13.57 7.65
C ARG A 89 9.55 12.95 6.57
N ILE A 90 9.26 13.29 5.32
CA ILE A 90 9.99 12.86 4.14
C ILE A 90 10.62 14.11 3.54
N VAL A 91 11.94 14.10 3.36
CA VAL A 91 12.68 15.17 2.68
C VAL A 91 13.04 14.68 1.29
N ALA A 92 12.64 15.43 0.28
CA ALA A 92 12.87 15.15 -1.13
C ALA A 92 13.75 16.26 -1.74
N ALA A 93 14.65 15.94 -2.67
CA ALA A 93 15.48 16.94 -3.30
C ALA A 93 14.73 17.81 -4.33
N ASN A 94 13.61 17.29 -4.85
CA ASN A 94 12.82 17.93 -5.89
C ASN A 94 11.38 17.38 -5.90
N ARG A 95 10.57 17.95 -6.81
CA ARG A 95 9.16 17.57 -6.97
C ARG A 95 8.96 16.13 -7.45
N ASP A 96 9.86 15.60 -8.27
CA ASP A 96 9.73 14.24 -8.80
C ASP A 96 9.94 13.20 -7.70
N GLU A 97 10.88 13.44 -6.79
CA GLU A 97 11.07 12.62 -5.59
C GLU A 97 9.89 12.71 -4.62
N LEU A 98 9.28 13.89 -4.48
CA LEU A 98 8.07 14.05 -3.68
C LEU A 98 6.89 13.29 -4.29
N GLN A 99 6.75 13.33 -5.62
CA GLN A 99 5.75 12.55 -6.33
C GLN A 99 5.98 11.04 -6.16
N LYS A 100 7.24 10.59 -6.25
CA LYS A 100 7.62 9.19 -5.99
C LYS A 100 7.19 8.73 -4.60
N ALA A 101 7.30 9.60 -3.59
CA ALA A 101 6.85 9.27 -2.24
C ALA A 101 5.33 9.04 -2.18
N ILE A 102 4.55 9.89 -2.85
CA ILE A 102 3.08 9.75 -2.97
C ILE A 102 2.72 8.47 -3.72
N ASP A 103 3.40 8.17 -4.81
CA ASP A 103 3.15 6.99 -5.65
C ASP A 103 3.44 5.66 -4.92
N ILE A 104 4.31 5.67 -3.90
CA ILE A 104 4.56 4.52 -3.02
C ILE A 104 3.35 4.20 -2.12
N GLY A 105 2.41 5.14 -1.96
CA GLY A 105 1.17 4.93 -1.21
C GLY A 105 1.20 5.50 0.22
N VAL A 106 2.05 6.49 0.48
CA VAL A 106 1.88 7.32 1.69
C VAL A 106 0.66 8.21 1.53
N ASP A 107 0.08 8.61 2.66
CA ASP A 107 -1.07 9.48 2.72
C ASP A 107 -0.63 10.89 3.15
N PRO A 108 -0.57 11.87 2.22
CA PRO A 108 -0.07 13.21 2.50
C PRO A 108 -0.94 13.95 3.52
N TRP A 109 -0.27 14.58 4.49
CA TRP A 109 -0.92 15.49 5.43
C TRP A 109 -0.56 16.94 5.10
N GLU A 110 0.74 17.26 5.07
CA GLU A 110 1.22 18.62 4.78
C GLU A 110 2.40 18.59 3.83
N VAL A 111 2.50 19.59 2.96
CA VAL A 111 3.64 19.77 2.06
C VAL A 111 4.21 21.17 2.27
N HIS A 112 5.49 21.24 2.63
CA HIS A 112 6.23 22.47 2.87
C HIS A 112 7.47 22.48 1.99
N GLY A 113 7.37 23.10 0.81
CA GLY A 113 8.47 23.15 -0.14
C GLY A 113 8.93 21.75 -0.58
N ASP A 114 10.09 21.34 -0.10
CA ASP A 114 10.77 20.07 -0.40
C ASP A 114 10.46 18.95 0.62
N THR A 115 9.61 19.27 1.61
CA THR A 115 9.29 18.39 2.73
C THR A 115 7.83 17.97 2.70
N LEU A 116 7.59 16.67 2.89
CA LEU A 116 6.27 16.07 3.00
C LEU A 116 6.08 15.48 4.41
N ILE A 117 5.04 15.91 5.10
CA ILE A 117 4.52 15.25 6.30
C ILE A 117 3.39 14.33 5.85
N ALA A 118 3.50 13.03 6.17
CA ALA A 118 2.55 12.03 5.70
C ALA A 118 2.29 10.94 6.75
N ARG A 119 1.17 10.23 6.58
CA ARG A 119 0.87 8.98 7.27
C ARG A 119 1.37 7.81 6.41
N ALA A 120 2.06 6.85 7.03
CA ALA A 120 2.60 5.70 6.32
C ALA A 120 2.64 4.43 7.19
N TYR A 121 2.39 3.27 6.59
CA TYR A 121 2.69 1.98 7.20
C TYR A 121 4.19 1.68 7.15
N ASP A 122 4.67 0.82 8.05
CA ASP A 122 6.10 0.48 8.15
C ASP A 122 6.67 -0.08 6.84
N LEU A 123 5.87 -0.84 6.08
CA LEU A 123 6.21 -1.31 4.73
C LEU A 123 6.60 -0.16 3.79
N TYR A 124 5.79 0.89 3.73
CA TYR A 124 6.02 2.00 2.82
C TYR A 124 7.21 2.85 3.27
N ILE A 125 7.41 2.99 4.58
CA ILE A 125 8.61 3.64 5.14
C ILE A 125 9.89 2.91 4.71
N GLU A 126 9.87 1.58 4.73
CA GLU A 126 10.99 0.77 4.24
C GLU A 126 11.23 0.99 2.74
N GLN A 127 10.17 1.03 1.93
CA GLN A 127 10.27 1.26 0.48
C GLN A 127 10.77 2.66 0.12
N LEU A 128 10.36 3.69 0.85
CA LEU A 128 10.86 5.06 0.70
C LEU A 128 12.37 5.13 0.97
N ARG A 129 12.82 4.53 2.08
CA ARG A 129 14.24 4.48 2.42
C ARG A 129 15.06 3.72 1.38
N LYS A 130 14.57 2.57 0.91
CA LYS A 130 15.18 1.81 -0.20
C LYS A 130 15.23 2.61 -1.51
N SER A 131 14.30 3.53 -1.69
CA SER A 131 14.22 4.43 -2.83
C SER A 131 15.17 5.63 -2.76
N GLY A 132 15.96 5.75 -1.69
CA GLY A 132 16.93 6.82 -1.47
C GLY A 132 16.38 8.02 -0.70
N LEU A 133 15.10 8.01 -0.31
CA LEU A 133 14.49 9.14 0.40
C LEU A 133 14.86 9.14 1.88
N THR A 134 15.06 10.33 2.43
CA THR A 134 15.26 10.52 3.87
C THR A 134 13.91 10.55 4.57
N VAL A 135 13.68 9.60 5.47
CA VAL A 135 12.42 9.45 6.21
C VAL A 135 12.66 9.42 7.71
N GLU A 136 12.15 10.43 8.42
CA GLU A 136 12.10 10.48 9.88
C GLU A 136 10.70 10.13 10.38
N ILE A 137 10.62 9.28 11.42
CA ILE A 137 9.36 8.99 12.11
C ILE A 137 9.17 10.02 13.21
N ILE A 138 8.14 10.87 13.07
CA ILE A 138 7.77 11.92 14.01
C ILE A 138 6.93 11.34 15.15
N ALA A 139 5.99 10.45 14.81
CA ALA A 139 5.13 9.77 15.77
C ALA A 139 4.92 8.31 15.40
N GLN A 140 4.94 7.45 16.42
CA GLN A 140 4.68 6.01 16.26
C GLN A 140 3.21 5.70 15.92
N ASP A 141 2.31 6.63 16.20
CA ASP A 141 0.88 6.49 15.97
C ASP A 141 0.33 7.85 15.56
N ALA A 142 0.04 7.99 14.26
CA ALA A 142 -0.42 9.25 13.69
C ALA A 142 -1.77 9.71 14.29
N SER A 143 -2.64 8.77 14.66
CA SER A 143 -3.96 9.08 15.24
C SER A 143 -3.87 9.83 16.57
N LYS A 144 -2.76 9.65 17.31
CA LYS A 144 -2.50 10.34 18.59
C LYS A 144 -1.91 11.74 18.42
N TRP A 145 -1.59 12.13 17.19
CA TRP A 145 -1.05 13.44 16.86
C TRP A 145 -2.13 14.40 16.36
N GLU A 146 -3.22 13.87 15.78
CA GLU A 146 -4.38 14.68 15.37
C GLU A 146 -5.01 15.31 16.63
N GLY A 147 -4.80 16.62 16.84
CA GLY A 147 -5.32 17.36 18.00
C GLY A 147 -4.27 17.93 18.97
N LYS A 148 -2.97 17.82 18.68
CA LYS A 148 -1.88 18.45 19.47
C LYS A 148 -1.27 19.70 18.82
N GLN A 149 -1.92 20.26 17.80
CA GLN A 149 -1.52 21.54 17.19
C GLN A 149 -2.06 22.73 17.99
#